data_AF-A0A0T6ZBZ5-F1
#
_entry.id   AF-A0A0T6ZBZ5-F1
#
_cell.length_a   1.000
_cell.length_b   1.000
_cell.length_c   1.000
_cell.angle_alpha   90.00
_cell.angle_beta   90.00
_cell.angle_gamma   90.00
#
_symmetry.space_group_name_H-M   'P 1'
#
loop_
_entity.id
_entity.type
_entity.pdbx_description
1 polymer ?
#
loop_
_entity_poly.entity_id
_entity_poly.type
_entity_poly.pdbx_seq_one_letter_code
_entity_poly.pdbx_strand_id
1 'polypeptide(L)'
;MTENSKELLANIAPFGLRMQPELKERIKESAELNGRSMNAEIVAILEDHPRLVTGAMEISYLKMENKQLKEALEEQKTISKQLQHLLSENFEDAKWREDNDRQASEAIEKSYNELKTQSDYLENLKAELLELMKERHETDEDHLIIRLPGDLAEKIGQAAELMKRTMEDQAIDTLEKSYLPPRHLK
;
A
#
# COMPACT_ATOMS: atom_id res chain seq x y z
N MET A 1 7.61 -33.96 -60.07
CA MET A 1 6.24 -33.81 -59.54
C MET A 1 5.83 -35.15 -58.96
N THR A 2 5.86 -35.32 -57.63
CA THR A 2 5.51 -36.58 -56.94
C THR A 2 3.99 -36.80 -56.96
N GLU A 3 3.53 -38.06 -57.03
CA GLU A 3 2.09 -38.42 -57.05
C GLU A 3 1.29 -37.78 -55.92
N ASN A 4 1.90 -37.63 -54.74
CA ASN A 4 1.31 -37.01 -53.56
C ASN A 4 0.87 -35.54 -53.76
N SER A 5 1.51 -34.82 -54.70
CA SER A 5 1.17 -33.42 -55.02
C SER A 5 -0.04 -33.30 -55.95
N LYS A 6 -0.36 -34.35 -56.72
CA LYS A 6 -1.53 -34.38 -57.61
C LYS A 6 -2.83 -34.67 -56.84
N GLU A 7 -2.78 -35.46 -55.77
CA GLU A 7 -3.95 -35.76 -54.93
C GLU A 7 -4.46 -34.53 -54.15
N LEU A 8 -3.57 -33.67 -53.67
CA LEU A 8 -3.94 -32.45 -52.94
C LEU A 8 -4.65 -31.40 -53.82
N LEU A 9 -4.28 -31.30 -55.10
CA LEU A 9 -4.93 -30.37 -56.05
C LEU A 9 -6.34 -30.82 -56.46
N ALA A 10 -6.62 -32.12 -56.42
CA ALA A 10 -7.92 -32.69 -56.79
C ALA A 10 -9.01 -32.50 -55.70
N ASN A 11 -8.64 -32.13 -54.47
CA ASN A 11 -9.53 -32.13 -53.31
C ASN A 11 -10.00 -30.73 -52.85
N ILE A 12 -9.73 -29.69 -53.65
CA ILE A 12 -10.19 -28.33 -53.33
C ILE A 12 -11.61 -28.15 -53.90
N ALA A 13 -12.59 -27.89 -53.02
CA ALA A 13 -13.95 -27.61 -53.44
C ALA A 13 -13.99 -26.36 -54.35
N PRO A 14 -14.66 -26.43 -55.52
CA PRO A 14 -14.68 -25.32 -56.46
C PRO A 14 -15.39 -24.10 -55.84
N PHE A 15 -14.70 -22.95 -55.84
CA PHE A 15 -15.28 -21.70 -55.37
C PHE A 15 -16.24 -21.15 -56.45
N GLY A 16 -17.53 -21.06 -56.13
CA GLY A 16 -18.58 -20.61 -57.04
C GLY A 16 -18.59 -19.09 -57.27
N LEU A 17 -17.50 -18.55 -57.81
CA LEU A 17 -17.36 -17.12 -58.07
C LEU A 17 -18.38 -16.64 -59.12
N ARG A 18 -19.29 -15.75 -58.71
CA ARG A 18 -20.20 -15.05 -59.62
C ARG A 18 -19.60 -13.71 -59.98
N MET A 19 -19.46 -13.45 -61.28
CA MET A 19 -18.92 -12.20 -61.79
C MET A 19 -19.78 -11.70 -62.95
N GLN A 20 -19.74 -10.38 -63.16
CA GLN A 20 -20.43 -9.75 -64.28
C GLN A 20 -19.86 -10.27 -65.62
N PRO A 21 -20.69 -10.42 -66.68
CA PRO A 21 -20.23 -10.95 -67.96
C PRO A 21 -19.03 -10.19 -68.54
N GLU A 22 -19.06 -8.86 -68.46
CA GLU A 22 -17.98 -7.98 -68.93
C GLU A 22 -16.66 -8.22 -68.18
N LEU A 23 -16.72 -8.42 -66.87
CA LEU A 23 -15.55 -8.72 -66.06
C LEU A 23 -14.98 -10.11 -66.40
N LYS A 24 -15.86 -11.09 -66.64
CA LYS A 24 -15.46 -12.43 -67.04
C LYS A 24 -14.71 -12.43 -68.37
N GLU A 25 -15.22 -11.71 -69.36
CA GLU A 25 -14.58 -11.61 -70.67
C GLU A 25 -13.20 -10.94 -70.56
N ARG A 26 -13.11 -9.83 -69.80
CA ARG A 26 -11.83 -9.14 -69.57
C ARG A 26 -10.77 -10.04 -68.91
N ILE A 27 -11.16 -10.84 -67.92
CA ILE A 27 -10.24 -11.78 -67.25
C ILE A 27 -9.86 -12.91 -68.21
N LYS A 28 -10.79 -13.38 -69.05
CA LYS A 28 -10.51 -14.40 -70.07
C LYS A 28 -9.48 -13.92 -71.09
N GLU A 29 -9.67 -12.73 -71.64
CA GLU A 29 -8.74 -12.11 -72.59
C GLU A 29 -7.35 -11.92 -71.95
N SER A 30 -7.29 -11.43 -70.71
CA SER A 30 -6.04 -11.30 -69.95
C SER A 30 -5.34 -12.64 -69.76
N ALA A 31 -6.09 -13.69 -69.40
CA ALA A 31 -5.56 -15.03 -69.22
C ALA A 31 -5.01 -15.61 -70.53
N GLU A 32 -5.70 -15.43 -71.66
CA GLU A 32 -5.24 -15.85 -72.98
C GLU A 32 -3.96 -15.11 -73.40
N LEU A 33 -3.90 -13.78 -73.20
CA LEU A 33 -2.71 -12.96 -73.48
C LEU A 33 -1.49 -13.39 -72.65
N ASN A 34 -1.71 -13.78 -71.39
CA ASN A 34 -0.66 -14.22 -70.47
C ASN A 34 -0.36 -15.73 -70.56
N GLY A 35 -1.04 -16.47 -71.44
CA GLY A 35 -0.84 -17.92 -71.61
C GLY A 35 -1.23 -18.75 -70.38
N ARG A 36 -2.20 -18.29 -69.59
CA ARG A 36 -2.66 -18.90 -68.33
C ARG A 36 -4.11 -19.36 -68.42
N SER A 37 -4.52 -20.27 -67.54
CA SER A 37 -5.95 -20.55 -67.35
C SER A 37 -6.61 -19.37 -66.62
N MET A 38 -7.92 -19.19 -66.81
CA MET A 38 -8.68 -18.14 -66.13
C MET A 38 -8.52 -18.20 -64.60
N ASN A 39 -8.48 -19.39 -64.01
CA ASN A 39 -8.25 -19.56 -62.57
C ASN A 39 -6.83 -19.14 -62.17
N ALA A 40 -5.82 -19.50 -62.96
CA ALA A 40 -4.43 -19.12 -62.69
C ALA A 40 -4.23 -17.59 -62.81
N GLU A 41 -4.95 -16.94 -63.73
CA GLU A 41 -4.92 -15.49 -63.88
C GLU A 41 -5.60 -14.78 -62.71
N ILE A 42 -6.77 -15.26 -62.26
CA ILE A 42 -7.45 -14.73 -61.08
C ILE A 42 -6.53 -14.83 -59.86
N VAL A 43 -5.88 -15.99 -59.67
CA VAL A 43 -4.93 -16.20 -58.57
C VAL A 43 -3.76 -15.22 -58.68
N ALA A 44 -3.13 -15.08 -59.85
CA ALA A 44 -2.02 -14.15 -60.03
C ALA A 44 -2.39 -12.70 -59.74
N ILE A 45 -3.56 -12.24 -60.21
CA ILE A 45 -4.05 -10.88 -59.93
C ILE A 45 -4.25 -10.67 -58.42
N LEU A 46 -4.76 -11.68 -57.71
CA LEU A 46 -4.97 -11.61 -56.26
C LEU A 46 -3.65 -11.65 -55.49
N GLU A 47 -2.70 -12.47 -55.91
CA GLU A 47 -1.37 -12.57 -55.31
C GLU A 47 -0.57 -11.27 -55.49
N ASP A 48 -0.68 -10.64 -56.66
CA ASP A 48 0.00 -9.37 -56.96
C ASP A 48 -0.72 -8.16 -56.36
N HIS A 49 -1.93 -8.33 -55.83
CA HIS A 49 -2.70 -7.20 -55.32
C HIS A 49 -2.03 -6.62 -54.05
N PRO A 50 -1.55 -5.35 -54.07
CA PRO A 50 -0.67 -4.82 -53.02
C PRO A 50 -1.23 -4.93 -51.61
N ARG A 51 -2.54 -4.70 -51.44
CA ARG A 51 -3.22 -4.81 -50.14
C ARG A 51 -3.24 -6.22 -49.53
N LEU A 52 -3.25 -7.28 -50.35
CA LEU A 52 -3.25 -8.65 -49.84
C LEU A 52 -1.84 -9.05 -49.37
N VAL A 53 -0.81 -8.59 -50.08
CA VAL A 53 0.59 -8.79 -49.71
C VAL A 53 0.95 -8.00 -48.45
N THR A 54 0.61 -6.71 -48.37
CA THR A 54 0.93 -5.88 -47.20
C THR A 54 0.02 -6.18 -46.00
N GLY A 55 -1.25 -6.51 -46.24
CA GLY A 55 -2.21 -6.80 -45.19
C GLY A 55 -1.85 -8.01 -44.34
N ALA A 56 -1.22 -9.04 -44.93
CA ALA A 56 -0.76 -10.20 -44.17
C ALA A 56 0.33 -9.82 -43.14
N MET A 57 1.28 -8.96 -43.52
CA MET A 57 2.31 -8.44 -42.61
C MET A 57 1.70 -7.56 -41.53
N GLU A 58 0.77 -6.67 -41.89
CA GLU A 58 0.08 -5.79 -40.95
C GLU A 58 -0.73 -6.60 -39.92
N ILE A 59 -1.47 -7.63 -40.37
CA ILE A 59 -2.19 -8.54 -39.47
C ILE A 59 -1.23 -9.25 -38.51
N SER A 60 -0.07 -9.71 -38.99
CA SER A 60 0.93 -10.35 -38.13
C SER A 60 1.48 -9.38 -37.10
N TYR A 61 1.77 -8.14 -37.50
CA TYR A 61 2.25 -7.09 -36.62
C TYR A 61 1.21 -6.77 -35.53
N LEU A 62 -0.02 -6.51 -35.94
CA LEU A 62 -1.13 -6.20 -35.02
C LEU A 62 -1.43 -7.35 -34.06
N LYS A 63 -1.26 -8.61 -34.48
CA LYS A 63 -1.40 -9.77 -33.59
C LYS A 63 -0.31 -9.79 -32.52
N MET A 64 0.93 -9.49 -32.91
CA MET A 64 2.06 -9.44 -31.97
C MET A 64 1.89 -8.29 -30.97
N GLU A 65 1.51 -7.11 -31.45
CA GLU A 65 1.23 -5.94 -30.61
C GLU A 65 0.06 -6.20 -29.65
N ASN A 66 -1.05 -6.79 -30.13
CA ASN A 66 -2.16 -7.17 -29.26
C ASN A 66 -1.76 -8.17 -28.17
N LYS A 67 -0.83 -9.09 -28.47
CA LYS A 67 -0.33 -10.02 -27.46
C LYS A 67 0.45 -9.28 -26.38
N GLN A 68 1.37 -8.41 -26.77
CA GLN A 68 2.16 -7.60 -25.85
C GLN A 68 1.28 -6.69 -24.98
N LEU A 69 0.29 -6.03 -25.58
CA LEU A 69 -0.65 -5.17 -24.85
C LEU A 69 -1.47 -5.95 -23.83
N LYS A 70 -1.87 -7.19 -24.14
CA LYS A 70 -2.58 -8.06 -23.19
C LYS A 70 -1.69 -8.48 -22.03
N GLU A 71 -0.43 -8.82 -22.29
CA GLU A 71 0.54 -9.17 -21.25
C GLU A 71 0.79 -7.98 -20.31
N ALA A 72 1.06 -6.80 -20.87
CA ALA A 72 1.24 -5.56 -20.10
C ALA A 72 0.00 -5.19 -19.27
N LEU A 73 -1.21 -5.43 -19.79
CA LEU A 73 -2.45 -5.18 -19.06
C LEU A 73 -2.60 -6.10 -17.83
N GLU A 74 -2.22 -7.38 -17.95
CA GLU A 74 -2.28 -8.31 -16.81
C GLU A 74 -1.22 -7.99 -15.74
N GLU A 75 -0.02 -7.55 -16.16
CA GLU A 75 0.99 -7.03 -15.24
C GLU A 75 0.48 -5.80 -14.49
N GLN A 76 -0.12 -4.84 -15.20
CA GLN A 76 -0.69 -3.64 -14.58
C GLN A 76 -1.77 -3.99 -13.54
N LYS A 77 -2.66 -4.93 -13.85
CA LYS A 77 -3.69 -5.40 -12.90
C LYS A 77 -3.07 -6.01 -11.65
N THR A 78 -1.99 -6.78 -11.82
CA THR A 78 -1.28 -7.41 -10.70
C THR A 78 -0.66 -6.35 -9.79
N ILE A 79 0.03 -5.37 -10.37
CA ILE A 79 0.60 -4.23 -9.64
C ILE A 79 -0.49 -3.45 -8.92
N SER A 80 -1.61 -3.18 -9.57
CA SER A 80 -2.73 -2.44 -8.97
C SER A 80 -3.31 -3.17 -7.75
N LYS A 81 -3.39 -4.51 -7.78
CA LYS A 81 -3.84 -5.30 -6.62
C LYS A 81 -2.84 -5.23 -5.47
N GLN A 82 -1.54 -5.32 -5.78
CA GLN A 82 -0.49 -5.19 -4.77
C GLN A 82 -0.53 -3.81 -4.09
N LEU A 83 -0.72 -2.74 -4.88
CA LEU A 83 -0.86 -1.38 -4.34
C LEU A 83 -2.10 -1.23 -3.45
N GLN A 84 -3.25 -1.80 -3.85
CA GLN A 84 -4.46 -1.78 -3.02
C GLN A 84 -4.22 -2.47 -1.66
N HIS A 85 -3.49 -3.59 -1.66
CA HIS A 85 -3.16 -4.30 -0.43
C HIS A 85 -2.24 -3.46 0.48
N LEU A 86 -1.16 -2.90 -0.06
CA LEU A 86 -0.26 -2.05 0.71
C LEU A 86 -0.96 -0.79 1.25
N LEU A 87 -1.90 -0.22 0.50
CA LEU A 87 -2.71 0.90 0.96
C LEU A 87 -3.62 0.49 2.12
N SER A 88 -4.23 -0.69 2.09
CA SER A 88 -5.03 -1.19 3.21
C SER A 88 -4.19 -1.44 4.46
N GLU A 89 -3.02 -2.06 4.33
CA GLU A 89 -2.11 -2.31 5.46
C GLU A 89 -1.65 -0.99 6.09
N ASN A 90 -1.20 -0.02 5.27
CA ASN A 90 -0.79 1.28 5.77
C ASN A 90 -1.94 2.04 6.46
N PHE A 91 -3.18 1.87 5.99
CA PHE A 91 -4.33 2.50 6.63
C PHE A 91 -4.64 1.88 8.00
N GLU A 92 -4.55 0.56 8.11
CA GLU A 92 -4.70 -0.14 9.39
C GLU A 92 -3.61 0.26 10.38
N ASP A 93 -2.35 0.34 9.93
CA ASP A 93 -1.21 0.79 10.72
C ASP A 93 -1.40 2.25 11.20
N ALA A 94 -1.84 3.14 10.31
CA ALA A 94 -2.07 4.54 10.66
C ALA A 94 -3.17 4.68 11.72
N LYS A 95 -4.26 3.91 11.56
CA LYS A 95 -5.36 3.90 12.53
C LYS A 95 -4.91 3.35 13.89
N TRP A 96 -4.13 2.27 13.89
CA TRP A 96 -3.57 1.72 15.12
C TRP A 96 -2.70 2.73 15.87
N ARG A 97 -1.86 3.48 15.14
CA ARG A 97 -1.04 4.55 15.73
C ARG A 97 -1.89 5.67 16.33
N GLU A 98 -2.92 6.11 15.62
CA GLU A 98 -3.83 7.15 16.12
C GLU A 98 -4.56 6.70 17.39
N ASP A 99 -5.06 5.46 17.43
CA ASP A 99 -5.73 4.92 18.60
C ASP A 99 -4.77 4.79 19.80
N ASN A 100 -3.52 4.43 19.59
CA ASN A 100 -2.51 4.37 20.63
C ASN A 100 -2.09 5.74 21.13
N ASP A 101 -1.86 6.70 20.23
CA ASP A 101 -1.51 8.07 20.60
C ASP A 101 -2.64 8.72 21.42
N ARG A 102 -3.90 8.42 21.07
CA ARG A 102 -5.06 8.82 21.87
C ARG A 102 -5.04 8.20 23.26
N GLN A 103 -4.83 6.89 23.38
CA GLN A 103 -4.75 6.20 24.68
C GLN A 103 -3.60 6.74 25.54
N ALA A 104 -2.43 7.00 24.94
CA ALA A 104 -1.30 7.59 25.62
C ALA A 104 -1.62 8.99 26.13
N SER A 105 -2.31 9.81 25.33
CA SER A 105 -2.75 11.15 25.72
C SER A 105 -3.73 11.12 26.90
N GLU A 106 -4.72 10.21 26.86
CA GLU A 106 -5.68 10.01 27.96
C GLU A 106 -4.98 9.56 29.25
N ALA A 107 -3.99 8.67 29.15
CA ALA A 107 -3.20 8.22 30.29
C ALA A 107 -2.39 9.36 30.91
N ILE A 108 -1.73 10.18 30.08
CA ILE A 108 -0.97 11.35 30.53
C ILE A 108 -1.89 12.35 31.22
N GLU A 109 -3.07 12.65 30.64
CA GLU A 109 -4.04 13.56 31.24
C GLU A 109 -4.51 13.06 32.62
N LYS A 110 -4.78 11.76 32.73
CA LYS A 110 -5.14 11.14 34.02
C LYS A 110 -4.01 11.30 35.05
N SER A 111 -2.78 10.94 34.70
CA SER A 111 -1.63 11.08 35.60
C SER A 111 -1.36 12.54 35.99
N TYR A 112 -1.55 13.48 35.06
CA TYR A 112 -1.45 14.91 35.34
C TYR A 112 -2.49 15.36 36.38
N ASN A 113 -3.75 14.93 36.22
CA ASN A 113 -4.80 15.26 37.17
C ASN A 113 -4.53 14.67 38.55
N GLU A 114 -4.04 13.43 38.62
CA GLU A 114 -3.62 12.79 39.88
C GLU A 114 -2.48 13.58 40.55
N LEU A 115 -1.42 13.91 39.82
CA LEU A 115 -0.32 14.74 40.33
C LEU A 115 -0.78 16.11 40.82
N LYS A 116 -1.70 16.74 40.10
CA LYS A 116 -2.28 18.02 40.50
C LYS A 116 -3.00 17.90 41.84
N THR A 117 -3.85 16.88 42.01
CA THR A 117 -4.53 16.66 43.30
C THR A 117 -3.56 16.38 44.44
N GLN A 118 -2.47 15.64 44.19
CA GLN A 118 -1.42 15.43 45.18
C GLN A 118 -0.68 16.73 45.54
N SER A 119 -0.38 17.56 44.54
CA SER A 119 0.25 18.87 44.74
C SER A 119 -0.63 19.77 45.59
N ASP A 120 -1.92 19.88 45.26
CA ASP A 120 -2.90 20.68 46.02
C ASP A 120 -2.99 20.18 47.49
N TYR A 121 -2.98 18.87 47.70
CA TYR A 121 -2.96 18.28 49.05
C TYR A 121 -1.69 18.65 49.83
N LEU A 122 -0.51 18.58 49.21
CA LEU A 122 0.75 18.94 49.85
C LEU A 122 0.84 20.44 50.17
N GLU A 123 0.30 21.30 49.31
CA GLU A 123 0.21 22.74 49.59
C GLU A 123 -0.67 23.02 50.82
N ASN A 124 -1.81 22.34 50.93
CA ASN A 124 -2.68 22.45 52.10
C ASN A 124 -1.99 21.94 53.38
N LEU A 125 -1.34 20.77 53.33
CA LEU A 125 -0.60 20.22 54.47
C LEU A 125 0.55 21.13 54.91
N LYS A 126 1.25 21.74 53.94
CA LYS A 126 2.31 22.72 54.21
C LYS A 126 1.75 23.96 54.92
N ALA A 127 0.58 24.45 54.50
CA ALA A 127 -0.08 25.58 55.15
C ALA A 127 -0.47 25.25 56.60
N GLU A 128 -1.04 24.08 56.84
CA GLU A 128 -1.42 23.60 58.18
C GLU A 128 -0.19 23.46 59.10
N LEU A 129 0.91 22.88 58.62
CA LEU A 129 2.16 22.80 59.39
C LEU A 129 2.75 24.17 59.72
N LEU A 130 2.65 25.14 58.80
CA LEU A 130 3.08 26.52 59.04
C LEU A 130 2.26 27.20 60.13
N GLU A 131 0.96 26.94 60.19
CA GLU A 131 0.06 27.46 61.22
C GLU A 131 0.39 26.85 62.59
N LEU A 132 0.55 25.53 62.66
CA LEU A 132 0.98 24.83 63.88
C LEU A 132 2.35 25.30 64.38
N MET A 133 3.30 25.58 63.48
CA MET A 133 4.61 26.12 63.86
C MET A 133 4.51 27.54 64.42
N LYS A 134 3.59 28.38 63.92
CA LYS A 134 3.34 29.72 64.48
C LYS A 134 2.73 29.64 65.87
N GLU A 135 1.70 28.81 66.06
CA GLU A 135 1.07 28.58 67.36
C GLU A 135 2.07 28.07 68.40
N ARG A 136 3.00 27.20 67.99
CA ARG A 136 4.07 26.69 68.86
C ARG A 136 5.12 27.76 69.22
N HIS A 137 5.42 28.68 68.31
CA HIS A 137 6.33 29.80 68.60
C HIS A 137 5.71 30.88 69.48
N GLU A 138 4.38 30.99 69.52
CA GLU A 138 3.66 31.88 70.45
C GLU A 138 3.50 31.28 71.85
N THR A 139 3.70 29.97 72.02
CA THR A 139 3.50 29.25 73.29
C THR A 139 4.78 28.89 74.05
N ASP A 140 5.96 28.89 73.40
CA ASP A 140 7.26 28.63 74.06
C ASP A 140 8.24 29.81 73.86
N GLU A 141 8.32 30.70 74.85
CA GLU A 141 9.39 31.70 74.97
C GLU A 141 10.72 31.10 75.47
N ASP A 142 10.80 29.81 75.83
CA ASP A 142 12.06 29.19 76.25
C ASP A 142 12.30 27.82 75.61
N HIS A 143 13.35 27.77 74.80
CA HIS A 143 14.06 26.58 74.30
C HIS A 143 13.33 25.65 73.30
N LEU A 144 13.63 25.81 72.00
CA LEU A 144 14.39 24.80 71.22
C LEU A 144 14.59 25.30 69.78
N ILE A 145 15.85 25.50 69.39
CA ILE A 145 16.22 25.47 67.97
C ILE A 145 16.01 24.03 67.51
N ILE A 146 14.83 23.71 66.97
CA ILE A 146 14.59 22.44 66.30
C ILE A 146 15.37 22.48 64.99
N ARG A 147 16.64 22.04 65.05
CA ARG A 147 17.29 21.47 63.86
C ARG A 147 16.36 20.33 63.41
N LEU A 148 15.80 20.42 62.20
CA LEU A 148 15.31 19.23 61.50
C LEU A 148 16.40 18.16 61.69
N PRO A 149 16.10 16.99 62.30
CA PRO A 149 17.09 15.92 62.39
C PRO A 149 17.59 15.69 60.97
N GLY A 150 18.91 15.77 60.72
CA GLY A 150 19.46 15.63 59.36
C GLY A 150 18.91 14.38 58.66
N ASP A 151 18.62 13.35 59.45
CA ASP A 151 18.01 12.08 59.07
C ASP A 151 16.58 12.22 58.48
N LEU A 152 15.77 13.21 58.88
CA LEU A 152 14.42 13.43 58.32
C LEU A 152 14.47 14.18 56.98
N ALA A 153 15.34 15.20 56.86
CA ALA A 153 15.54 15.90 55.60
C ALA A 153 16.16 14.97 54.54
N GLU A 154 17.09 14.12 54.95
CA GLU A 154 17.70 13.10 54.10
C GLU A 154 16.68 12.02 53.68
N LYS A 155 15.81 11.56 54.60
CA LYS A 155 14.72 10.62 54.27
C LYS A 155 13.67 11.22 53.33
N ILE A 156 13.32 12.50 53.49
CA ILE A 156 12.39 13.20 52.57
C ILE A 156 13.03 13.35 51.19
N GLY A 157 14.32 13.69 51.12
CA GLY A 157 15.07 13.73 49.86
C GLY A 157 15.11 12.37 49.16
N GLN A 158 15.48 11.31 49.89
CA GLN A 158 15.50 9.93 49.37
C GLN A 158 14.13 9.46 48.88
N ALA A 159 13.06 9.79 49.62
CA ALA A 159 11.69 9.44 49.23
C ALA A 159 11.27 10.17 47.95
N ALA A 160 11.58 11.46 47.81
CA ALA A 160 11.30 12.23 46.61
C ALA A 160 12.08 11.70 45.38
N GLU A 161 13.34 11.30 45.57
CA GLU A 161 14.17 10.72 44.52
C GLU A 161 13.63 9.35 44.05
N LEU A 162 13.17 8.52 45.00
CA LEU A 162 12.53 7.23 44.72
C LEU A 162 11.21 7.39 43.96
N MET A 163 10.40 8.37 44.37
CA MET A 163 9.13 8.69 43.70
C MET A 163 9.38 9.17 42.26
N LYS A 164 10.37 10.05 42.07
CA LYS A 164 10.76 10.52 40.74
C LYS A 164 11.20 9.36 39.83
N ARG A 165 12.05 8.45 40.32
CA ARG A 165 12.47 7.27 39.55
C ARG A 165 11.33 6.33 39.21
N THR A 166 10.43 6.06 40.16
CA THR A 166 9.27 5.19 39.89
C THR A 166 8.32 5.79 38.86
N MET A 167 8.14 7.11 38.87
CA MET A 167 7.37 7.81 37.84
C MET A 167 8.06 7.78 36.46
N GLU A 168 9.38 7.96 36.42
CA GLU A 168 10.16 7.84 35.19
C GLU A 168 10.09 6.42 34.60
N ASP A 169 10.24 5.38 35.44
CA ASP A 169 10.16 3.98 35.02
C ASP A 169 8.75 3.61 34.53
N GLN A 170 7.69 4.09 35.19
CA GLN A 170 6.32 3.90 34.74
C GLN A 170 6.04 4.63 33.41
N ALA A 171 6.59 5.83 33.22
CA ALA A 171 6.46 6.55 31.95
C ALA A 171 7.16 5.81 30.81
N ILE A 172 8.36 5.26 31.05
CA ILE A 172 9.12 4.48 30.06
C ILE A 172 8.38 3.18 29.70
N ASP A 173 7.90 2.41 30.68
CA ASP A 173 7.17 1.16 30.43
C ASP A 173 5.85 1.39 29.67
N THR A 174 5.17 2.52 29.93
CA THR A 174 3.96 2.91 29.21
C THR A 174 4.25 3.32 27.76
N LEU A 175 5.40 3.98 27.52
CA LEU A 175 5.87 4.31 26.17
C LEU A 175 6.32 3.05 25.40
N GLU A 176 7.07 2.14 26.02
CA GLU A 176 7.52 0.92 25.33
C GLU A 176 6.37 0.02 24.90
N LYS A 177 5.31 -0.07 25.72
CA LYS A 177 4.12 -0.88 25.40
C LYS A 177 3.20 -0.26 24.35
N SER A 178 3.20 1.08 24.20
CA SER A 178 2.33 1.79 23.24
C SER A 178 2.95 1.94 21.84
N TYR A 179 4.28 1.87 21.71
CA TYR A 179 4.97 2.06 20.43
C TYR A 179 5.39 0.78 19.69
N LEU A 180 5.19 -0.41 20.27
CA LEU A 180 5.49 -1.67 19.60
C LEU A 180 4.26 -2.19 18.83
N PRO A 181 4.29 -2.25 17.49
CA PRO A 181 3.20 -2.83 16.72
C PRO A 181 2.97 -4.29 17.14
N PRO A 182 1.72 -4.79 17.13
CA PRO A 182 1.46 -6.20 17.36
C PRO A 182 2.26 -7.00 16.33
N ARG A 183 3.20 -7.83 16.80
CA ARG A 183 3.87 -8.78 15.93
C ARG A 183 2.79 -9.68 15.35
N HIS A 184 2.41 -9.45 14.10
CA HIS A 184 1.66 -10.41 13.31
C HIS A 184 2.57 -11.63 13.13
N LEU A 185 2.53 -12.54 14.11
CA LEU A 185 3.00 -13.91 13.96
C LEU A 185 2.12 -14.53 12.87
N LYS A 186 2.73 -14.76 11.71
CA LYS A 186 2.16 -15.55 10.61
C LYS A 186 1.82 -16.96 11.07
#